data_AF-B9GAY4-F1
#
_entry.id   AF-B9GAY4-F1
#
_cell.length_a   1.000
_cell.length_b   1.000
_cell.length_c   1.000
_cell.angle_alpha   90.00
_cell.angle_beta   90.00
_cell.angle_gamma   90.00
#
_symmetry.space_group_name_H-M   'P 1'
#
loop_
_entity.id
_entity.type
_entity.pdbx_description
1 polymer ?
#
loop_
_entity_poly.entity_id
_entity_poly.type
_entity_poly.pdbx_seq_one_letter_code
_entity_poly.pdbx_strand_id
1 'polypeptide(L)' 'MVVAQFAQMLGGADEARVAAVVRGLGELRGAACEAEDVARAAAYLASDDAKYVSGHNLVVDGGFTSYKHLPIPQPHD' A
#
# COMPACT_ATOMS: atom_id res chain seq x y z
N MET A 1 4.25 7.08 7.21
CA MET A 1 4.07 6.26 8.42
C MET A 1 5.12 5.15 8.41
N VAL A 2 5.69 4.81 9.57
CA VAL A 2 6.74 3.79 9.71
C VAL A 2 6.21 2.59 10.51
N VAL A 3 6.84 1.42 10.37
CA VAL A 3 6.41 0.15 11.02
C VAL A 3 6.19 0.31 12.52
N ALA A 4 7.06 1.04 13.22
CA ALA A 4 6.95 1.29 14.65
C ALA A 4 5.64 2.02 15.04
N GLN A 5 5.15 2.90 14.18
CA GLN A 5 3.92 3.65 14.43
C GLN A 5 2.69 2.76 14.26
N PHE A 6 2.71 1.83 13.29
CA PHE A 6 1.67 0.81 13.16
C PHE A 6 1.66 -0.14 14.36
N ALA A 7 2.83 -0.55 14.86
CA ALA A 7 2.92 -1.38 16.06
C ALA A 7 2.23 -0.70 17.25
N GLN A 8 2.47 0.60 17.45
CA GLN A 8 1.78 1.36 18.51
C GLN A 8 0.27 1.47 18.29
N MET A 9 -0.19 1.72 17.07
CA MET A 9 -1.63 1.76 16.76
C MET A 9 -2.32 0.41 16.99
N LEU A 10 -1.60 -0.69 16.83
CA LEU A 10 -2.08 -2.06 17.05
C LEU A 10 -1.76 -2.58 18.46
N GLY A 11 -1.60 -1.69 19.45
CA GLY A 11 -1.43 -2.09 20.85
C GLY A 11 -0.06 -2.72 21.18
N GLY A 12 1.00 -2.37 20.45
CA GLY A 12 2.33 -2.94 20.61
C GLY A 12 2.52 -4.27 19.89
N ALA A 13 1.76 -4.52 18.82
CA ALA A 13 1.83 -5.73 18.03
C ALA A 13 3.25 -5.98 17.48
N ASP A 14 3.61 -7.27 17.35
CA ASP A 14 4.85 -7.67 16.70
C ASP A 14 4.86 -7.34 15.20
N GLU A 15 6.04 -7.39 14.60
CA GLU A 15 6.24 -7.04 13.19
C GLU A 15 5.43 -7.93 12.24
N ALA A 16 5.25 -9.21 12.57
CA ALA A 16 4.49 -10.15 11.75
C ALA A 16 3.00 -9.74 11.70
N ARG A 17 2.42 -9.40 12.86
CA ARG A 17 1.04 -8.92 12.96
C ARG A 17 0.87 -7.57 12.29
N VAL A 18 1.82 -6.64 12.47
CA VAL A 18 1.82 -5.35 11.77
C VAL A 18 1.83 -5.56 10.26
N ALA A 19 2.72 -6.40 9.74
CA ALA A 19 2.81 -6.67 8.32
C ALA A 19 1.55 -7.35 7.76
N ALA A 20 0.92 -8.24 8.52
CA ALA A 20 -0.34 -8.87 8.14
C ALA A 20 -1.48 -7.86 8.03
N VAL A 21 -1.60 -6.94 9.00
CA VAL A 21 -2.62 -5.87 8.96
C VAL A 21 -2.34 -4.92 7.79
N VAL A 22 -1.10 -4.44 7.64
CA VAL A 22 -0.73 -3.52 6.54
C VAL A 22 -1.04 -4.10 5.17
N ARG A 23 -0.73 -5.39 4.95
CA ARG A 23 -1.10 -6.09 3.71
C ARG A 23 -2.62 -6.20 3.50
N GLY A 24 -3.41 -6.21 4.57
CA GLY A 24 -4.87 -6.21 4.52
C GLY A 24 -5.51 -4.82 4.31
N LEU A 25 -4.75 -3.73 4.39
CA LEU A 25 -5.26 -2.37 4.24
C LEU A 25 -5.32 -1.89 2.78
N GLY A 26 -4.81 -2.67 1.82
CA GLY A 26 -4.95 -2.37 0.39
C GLY A 26 -6.32 -2.80 -0.16
N GLU A 27 -6.81 -2.12 -1.20
CA GLU A 27 -8.07 -2.48 -1.88
C GLU A 27 -7.95 -3.84 -2.59
N LEU A 28 -6.76 -4.13 -3.10
CA LEU A 28 -6.45 -5.36 -3.82
C LEU A 28 -6.26 -6.51 -2.82
N ARG A 29 -7.38 -7.07 -2.35
CA ARG A 29 -7.40 -8.19 -1.40
C ARG A 29 -6.51 -9.34 -1.89
N GLY A 30 -5.50 -9.68 -1.08
CA GLY A 30 -4.58 -10.80 -1.33
C GLY A 30 -3.37 -10.48 -2.20
N ALA A 31 -3.26 -9.25 -2.73
CA ALA A 31 -2.07 -8.79 -3.42
C ALA A 31 -1.21 -7.95 -2.45
N ALA A 32 0.07 -8.29 -2.34
CA ALA A 32 1.07 -7.42 -1.73
C ALA A 32 1.73 -6.61 -2.85
N CYS A 33 2.07 -5.35 -2.57
CA CYS A 33 2.87 -4.56 -3.49
C CYS A 33 4.31 -5.06 -3.43
N GLU A 34 4.80 -5.60 -4.53
CA GLU A 34 6.15 -6.12 -4.67
C GLU A 34 7.02 -5.18 -5.53
N ALA A 35 8.33 -5.40 -5.54
CA ALA A 35 9.26 -4.58 -6.34
C ALA A 35 8.91 -4.60 -7.83
N GLU A 36 8.39 -5.73 -8.33
CA GLU A 36 7.98 -5.90 -9.71
C GLU A 36 6.78 -5.03 -10.08
N ASP A 37 5.89 -4.70 -9.15
CA ASP A 37 4.74 -3.82 -9.42
C ASP A 37 5.21 -2.40 -9.72
N VAL A 38 6.17 -1.90 -8.94
CA VAL A 38 6.81 -0.59 -9.16
C VAL A 38 7.60 -0.61 -10.46
N ALA A 39 8.34 -1.68 -10.74
CA ALA A 39 9.09 -1.82 -11.99
C ALA A 39 8.18 -1.82 -13.23
N ARG A 40 7.03 -2.50 -13.17
CA ARG A 40 6.03 -2.49 -14.25
C ARG A 40 5.42 -1.10 -14.45
N ALA A 41 5.10 -0.39 -13.37
CA ALA A 41 4.58 0.98 -13.46
C ALA A 41 5.61 1.93 -14.09
N ALA A 42 6.88 1.80 -13.73
CA ALA A 42 7.97 2.56 -14.35
C ALA A 42 8.14 2.21 -15.84
N ALA A 43 8.08 0.92 -16.19
CA ALA A 43 8.16 0.47 -17.58
C ALA A 43 7.00 1.02 -18.43
N TYR A 44 5.78 1.05 -17.88
CA TYR A 44 4.63 1.68 -18.53
C TYR A 44 4.89 3.17 -18.80
N LEU A 45 5.32 3.93 -17.79
CA LEU A 45 5.60 5.37 -17.94
C LEU A 45 6.73 5.66 -18.94
N ALA A 46 7.67 4.72 -19.12
CA ALA A 46 8.75 4.83 -20.09
C ALA A 46 8.37 4.35 -21.52
N SER A 47 7.18 3.78 -21.70
CA SER A 47 6.73 3.20 -22.97
C SER A 47 5.91 4.18 -23.81
N ASP A 48 5.71 3.85 -25.09
CA ASP A 48 4.84 4.61 -26.00
C ASP A 48 3.36 4.63 -25.55
N ASP A 49 2.94 3.66 -24.73
CA ASP A 49 1.58 3.62 -24.19
C ASP A 49 1.29 4.81 -23.27
N ALA A 50 2.32 5.37 -22.63
CA ALA A 50 2.23 6.53 -21.76
C ALA A 50 2.50 7.87 -22.48
N LYS A 51 2.51 7.92 -23.83
CA LYS A 51 2.94 9.12 -24.62
C LYS A 51 2.28 10.45 -24.28
N TYR A 52 1.13 10.45 -23.61
CA TYR A 52 0.40 11.66 -23.21
C TYR A 52 0.26 11.82 -21.68
N VAL A 53 0.91 10.94 -20.91
CA VAL A 53 0.93 11.00 -19.45
C VAL A 53 2.20 11.74 -19.02
N SER A 54 2.05 13.01 -18.65
CA SER A 54 3.15 13.86 -18.19
C SER A 54 2.72 14.71 -17.01
N GLY A 55 3.66 15.02 -16.11
CA GLY A 55 3.40 15.80 -14.89
C GLY A 55 2.51 15.09 -13.86
N HIS A 56 2.28 13.79 -14.01
CA HIS A 56 1.41 13.01 -13.12
C HIS A 56 2.23 12.14 -12.15
N ASN A 57 1.88 12.17 -10.87
CA ASN A 57 2.42 11.25 -9.88
C ASN A 57 1.59 9.96 -9.90
N LEU A 58 2.13 8.91 -10.52
CA LEU A 58 1.50 7.58 -10.50
C LEU A 58 1.76 6.90 -9.15
N VAL A 59 0.73 6.81 -8.31
CA VAL A 59 0.82 6.14 -7.01
C VAL A 59 0.62 4.63 -7.20
N VAL A 60 1.56 3.83 -6.68
CA VAL A 60 1.57 2.36 -6.78
C VAL A 60 1.54 1.76 -5.38
N ASP A 61 0.36 1.76 -4.75
CA ASP A 61 0.19 1.37 -3.35
C ASP A 61 -1.04 0.49 -3.10
N GLY A 62 -1.66 -0.04 -4.16
CA GLY A 62 -2.87 -0.86 -4.05
C GLY A 62 -4.10 -0.10 -3.51
N GLY A 63 -4.13 1.24 -3.65
CA GLY A 63 -5.24 2.09 -3.20
C GLY A 63 -5.13 2.55 -1.75
N PHE A 64 -4.05 2.20 -1.04
CA PHE A 64 -3.87 2.52 0.38
C PHE A 64 -3.98 4.02 0.70
N THR A 65 -3.50 4.90 -0.17
CA THR A 65 -3.60 6.36 -0.01
C THR A 65 -4.96 6.95 -0.42
N SER A 66 -5.86 6.14 -0.99
CA SER A 66 -7.20 6.59 -1.44
C SER A 66 -8.27 6.52 -0.34
N TYR A 67 -7.99 5.85 0.78
CA TYR A 67 -8.94 5.69 1.87
C TYR A 67 -9.14 6.98 2.68
N LYS A 68 -10.41 7.32 2.93
CA LYS A 68 -10.80 8.31 3.94
C LYS A 68 -10.81 7.71 5.36
N HIS A 69 -10.99 6.39 5.46
CA HIS A 69 -11.10 5.66 6.71
C HIS A 69 -10.38 4.32 6.56
N LEU A 70 -9.37 4.08 7.40
CA LEU A 70 -8.66 2.81 7.44
C LEU A 70 -9.44 1.83 8.33
N PRO A 71 -9.89 0.67 7.82
CA PRO A 71 -10.59 -0.33 8.61
C PRO A 71 -9.60 -1.12 9.47
N ILE A 72 -8.91 -0.43 10.38
CA ILE A 72 -7.98 -1.07 11.31
C ILE A 72 -8.82 -1.93 12.28
N PRO A 73 -8.56 -3.25 12.37
CA PRO A 73 -9.26 -4.11 13.32
C PRO A 73 -9.11 -3.56 14.75
N GLN A 74 -10.22 -3.40 15.47
CA GLN A 74 -10.16 -2.91 16.84
C GLN A 74 -9.71 -4.05 17.78
N PRO A 75 -9.03 -3.76 18.90
CA PRO A 75 -8.56 -4.78 19.84
C PRO A 75 -9.65 -5.67 20.48
N HIS A 76 -10.93 -5.37 20.25
CA HIS A 76 -12.09 -6.04 20.87
C HIS A 76 -12.94 -6.85 19.88
N ASP A 77 -12.52 -6.96 18.61
CA ASP A 77 -13.18 -7.79 17.59
C ASP A 77 -12.59 -9.21 17.53
#